data_AF-A0A2G2L1V1-F1
#
_entry.id   AF-A0A2G2L1V1-F1
#
_cell.length_a   1.000
_cell.length_b   1.000
_cell.length_c   1.000
_cell.angle_alpha   90.00
_cell.angle_beta   90.00
_cell.angle_gamma   90.00
#
_symmetry.space_group_name_H-M   'P 1'
#
loop_
_entity.id
_entity.type
_entity.pdbx_description
1 polymer ?
#
loop_
_entity_poly.entity_id
_entity_poly.type
_entity_poly.pdbx_seq_one_letter_code
_entity_poly.pdbx_strand_id
1 'polypeptide(L)'
;MLKKIIIGLALVGVVSIGYWNLQTQQVENISEDTALENSSSLNGKRIQFETNRGIFEITLSAKLAPKTVENFMQYVKSGFYNGTIFHRVIPGVIIQGGGFDSEMREKSTNAPVINESNNGLSNQLGSVAMARRNAPDSATSQFYINLKDNKKLDYKKGQWGYTVFAQVTKGMELLTEISKGKNITLGIHQNVPNDEIKLISVKLINEARLKEVTVTKNANDDAKTIVIKKADTKFKEGVHYQKLESPLPLTNTEKVEVISAFSYGCGHCYGSYAQVEAWKKGHLKEVEFSYFHAVWNKAMRVFAQTYYTAIELKIQKEIHVPLFEAIVINQEKLESKEELARFFNKYGVDKNQFVEVFESSRIKKRVIQAEKLTKKFQLASVPEFIVAGKYRVDPMRAGGQNEMFELLDYLVKMEQSVEK
;
A
#
# COMPACT_ATOMS: atom_id res chain seq x y z
N MET A 1 55.19 23.64 -45.54
CA MET A 1 53.80 23.25 -45.83
C MET A 1 53.65 21.73 -45.68
N LEU A 2 52.88 21.32 -44.67
CA LEU A 2 52.01 20.15 -44.53
C LEU A 2 52.47 18.67 -44.76
N LYS A 3 52.11 17.88 -43.73
CA LYS A 3 51.78 16.43 -43.63
C LYS A 3 52.96 15.47 -43.46
N LYS A 4 52.95 14.48 -42.56
CA LYS A 4 52.01 13.99 -41.52
C LYS A 4 52.80 13.04 -40.60
N ILE A 5 52.49 13.04 -39.31
CA ILE A 5 53.00 12.13 -38.27
C ILE A 5 52.06 10.91 -38.18
N ILE A 6 52.61 9.68 -38.18
CA ILE A 6 52.02 8.49 -37.54
C ILE A 6 53.18 7.66 -36.96
N ILE A 7 53.27 7.62 -35.63
CA ILE A 7 54.04 6.67 -34.81
C ILE A 7 52.94 5.85 -34.11
N GLY A 8 52.81 4.54 -34.30
CA GLY A 8 53.68 3.51 -33.71
C GLY A 8 52.95 2.90 -32.52
N LEU A 9 52.23 1.80 -32.76
CA LEU A 9 51.40 1.08 -31.78
C LEU A 9 52.22 -0.09 -31.22
N ALA A 10 52.44 -0.12 -29.91
CA ALA A 10 53.04 -1.25 -29.20
C ALA A 10 52.22 -1.63 -27.96
N LEU A 11 52.05 -2.94 -27.83
CA LEU A 11 51.38 -3.76 -26.82
C LEU A 11 51.51 -3.35 -25.35
N VAL A 12 50.40 -3.49 -24.59
CA VAL A 12 50.43 -3.91 -23.18
C VAL A 12 49.29 -4.90 -22.89
N GLY A 13 49.68 -6.16 -22.62
CA GLY A 13 49.35 -6.93 -21.41
C GLY A 13 47.89 -7.19 -21.04
N VAL A 14 47.47 -8.43 -21.27
CA VAL A 14 46.28 -9.10 -20.71
C VAL A 14 46.42 -9.31 -19.21
N VAL A 15 45.54 -8.72 -18.40
CA VAL A 15 45.09 -9.25 -17.10
C VAL A 15 43.67 -8.76 -16.83
N SER A 16 42.65 -9.61 -17.00
CA SER A 16 41.33 -9.53 -16.32
C SER A 16 40.35 -10.56 -16.92
N ILE A 17 40.58 -11.85 -16.67
CA ILE A 17 39.53 -12.87 -16.80
C ILE A 17 39.49 -13.57 -15.46
N GLY A 18 38.56 -13.17 -14.59
CA GLY A 18 38.45 -13.75 -13.26
C GLY A 18 37.49 -13.08 -12.27
N TYR A 19 36.90 -11.93 -12.59
CA TYR A 19 36.02 -11.21 -11.64
C TYR A 19 34.57 -11.00 -12.10
N TRP A 20 34.17 -11.52 -13.26
CA TRP A 20 32.83 -11.28 -13.82
C TRP A 20 31.78 -12.39 -13.57
N ASN A 21 32.11 -13.44 -12.81
CA ASN A 21 31.19 -14.58 -12.60
C ASN A 21 30.71 -14.78 -11.15
N LEU A 22 31.09 -13.92 -10.18
CA LEU A 22 30.56 -14.02 -8.81
C LEU A 22 29.40 -13.06 -8.51
N GLN A 23 29.19 -12.04 -9.34
CA GLN A 23 28.22 -10.97 -9.05
C GLN A 23 26.83 -11.25 -9.64
N THR A 24 26.72 -12.10 -10.65
CA THR A 24 25.44 -12.49 -11.25
C THR A 24 24.65 -13.43 -10.33
N GLN A 25 25.31 -14.26 -9.52
CA GLN A 25 24.66 -15.24 -8.65
C GLN A 25 24.09 -14.64 -7.34
N GLN A 26 24.61 -13.48 -6.88
CA GLN A 26 24.08 -12.79 -5.70
C GLN A 26 22.93 -11.83 -6.04
N VAL A 27 22.86 -11.31 -7.26
CA VAL A 27 21.79 -10.36 -7.67
C VAL A 27 20.45 -11.06 -7.91
N GLU A 28 20.42 -12.33 -8.35
CA GLU A 28 19.18 -13.09 -8.49
C GLU A 28 18.54 -13.42 -7.13
N ASN A 29 19.33 -13.84 -6.13
CA ASN A 29 18.82 -14.23 -4.81
C ASN A 29 18.28 -13.04 -3.98
N ILE A 30 18.83 -11.84 -4.14
CA ILE A 30 18.34 -10.64 -3.44
C ILE A 30 16.96 -10.21 -3.97
N SER A 31 16.65 -10.46 -5.25
CA SER A 31 15.36 -10.13 -5.85
C SER A 31 14.23 -11.08 -5.43
N GLU A 32 14.52 -12.37 -5.24
CA GLU A 32 13.54 -13.34 -4.76
C GLU A 32 13.23 -13.15 -3.27
N ASP A 33 14.24 -12.93 -2.42
CA ASP A 33 14.04 -12.73 -0.98
C ASP A 33 13.27 -11.42 -0.69
N THR A 34 13.54 -10.34 -1.43
CA THR A 34 12.78 -9.08 -1.29
C THR A 34 11.36 -9.14 -1.88
N ALA A 35 11.12 -9.95 -2.92
CA ALA A 35 9.77 -10.22 -3.43
C ALA A 35 8.97 -11.14 -2.49
N LEU A 36 9.62 -12.12 -1.85
CA LEU A 36 9.02 -12.98 -0.82
C LEU A 36 8.67 -12.18 0.46
N GLU A 37 9.55 -11.28 0.91
CA GLU A 37 9.26 -10.39 2.04
C GLU A 37 8.10 -9.42 1.74
N ASN A 38 8.08 -8.80 0.54
CA ASN A 38 6.99 -7.92 0.12
C ASN A 38 5.66 -8.65 -0.10
N SER A 39 5.67 -9.88 -0.63
CA SER A 39 4.45 -10.69 -0.83
C SER A 39 3.92 -11.26 0.48
N SER A 40 4.77 -11.58 1.46
CA SER A 40 4.35 -12.03 2.79
C SER A 40 3.40 -11.04 3.49
N SER A 41 3.58 -9.73 3.25
CA SER A 41 2.72 -8.66 3.76
C SER A 41 1.29 -8.67 3.20
N LEU A 42 1.09 -9.34 2.06
CA LEU A 42 -0.21 -9.50 1.40
C LEU A 42 -0.99 -10.71 1.92
N ASN A 43 -0.38 -11.56 2.74
CA ASN A 43 -1.06 -12.74 3.27
C ASN A 43 -2.21 -12.34 4.20
N GLY A 44 -3.39 -12.91 3.99
CA GLY A 44 -4.60 -12.58 4.75
C GLY A 44 -5.27 -11.27 4.33
N LYS A 45 -4.70 -10.52 3.37
CA LYS A 45 -5.36 -9.33 2.81
C LYS A 45 -6.59 -9.73 2.00
N ARG A 46 -7.62 -8.89 2.03
CA ARG A 46 -8.89 -9.14 1.33
C ARG A 46 -8.99 -8.33 0.04
N ILE A 47 -9.57 -8.93 -0.99
CA ILE A 47 -9.84 -8.30 -2.27
C ILE A 47 -11.34 -8.30 -2.49
N GLN A 48 -11.90 -7.11 -2.75
CA GLN A 48 -13.31 -6.96 -3.12
C GLN A 48 -13.43 -6.96 -4.63
N PHE A 49 -14.38 -7.75 -5.11
CA PHE A 49 -14.84 -7.77 -6.48
C PHE A 49 -16.24 -7.19 -6.51
N GLU A 50 -16.39 -6.06 -7.19
CA GLU A 50 -17.68 -5.48 -7.54
C GLU A 50 -18.05 -5.91 -8.95
N THR A 51 -19.22 -6.51 -9.09
CA THR A 51 -19.77 -6.93 -10.38
C THR A 51 -21.10 -6.24 -10.63
N ASN A 52 -21.57 -6.25 -11.88
CA ASN A 52 -22.94 -5.83 -12.21
C ASN A 52 -24.04 -6.72 -11.58
N ARG A 53 -23.68 -7.80 -10.87
CA ARG A 53 -24.60 -8.72 -10.18
C ARG A 53 -24.48 -8.65 -8.65
N GLY A 54 -23.54 -7.87 -8.12
CA GLY A 54 -23.27 -7.77 -6.68
C GLY A 54 -21.79 -7.86 -6.35
N ILE A 55 -21.50 -7.92 -5.04
CA ILE A 55 -20.13 -7.89 -4.51
C ILE A 55 -19.78 -9.23 -3.86
N PHE A 56 -18.57 -9.72 -4.14
CA PHE A 56 -17.96 -10.82 -3.40
C PHE A 56 -16.53 -10.45 -2.96
N GLU A 57 -16.00 -11.17 -1.98
CA GLU A 57 -14.67 -10.90 -1.41
C GLU A 57 -13.85 -12.18 -1.29
N ILE A 58 -12.54 -12.07 -1.47
CA ILE A 58 -11.59 -13.17 -1.31
C ILE A 58 -10.48 -12.76 -0.35
N THR A 59 -9.87 -13.71 0.34
CA THR A 59 -8.69 -13.52 1.19
C THR A 59 -7.48 -14.23 0.58
N LEU A 60 -6.38 -13.49 0.43
CA LEU A 60 -5.15 -13.96 -0.21
C LEU A 60 -4.31 -14.87 0.69
N SER A 61 -3.67 -15.87 0.10
CA SER A 61 -2.78 -16.83 0.76
C SER A 61 -1.31 -16.63 0.36
N ALA A 62 -0.82 -15.40 0.47
CA ALA A 62 0.51 -15.01 -0.04
C ALA A 62 1.69 -15.75 0.60
N LYS A 63 1.54 -16.29 1.82
CA LYS A 63 2.58 -17.15 2.43
C LYS A 63 2.73 -18.49 1.71
N LEU A 64 1.66 -18.98 1.07
CA LEU A 64 1.63 -20.28 0.39
C LEU A 64 1.75 -20.14 -1.12
N ALA A 65 1.31 -19.03 -1.71
CA ALA A 65 1.42 -18.74 -3.13
C ALA A 65 1.99 -17.34 -3.40
N PRO A 66 3.21 -17.02 -2.93
CA PRO A 66 3.76 -15.66 -2.98
C PRO A 66 3.85 -15.09 -4.39
N LYS A 67 4.40 -15.85 -5.35
CA LYS A 67 4.58 -15.37 -6.74
C LYS A 67 3.24 -15.17 -7.43
N THR A 68 2.30 -16.07 -7.17
CA THR A 68 0.95 -16.00 -7.74
C THR A 68 0.16 -14.82 -7.18
N VAL A 69 0.22 -14.59 -5.86
CA VAL A 69 -0.42 -13.44 -5.24
C VAL A 69 0.20 -12.14 -5.72
N GLU A 70 1.52 -12.07 -5.87
CA GLU A 70 2.18 -10.89 -6.42
C GLU A 70 1.71 -10.61 -7.86
N ASN A 71 1.74 -11.62 -8.74
CA ASN A 71 1.23 -11.51 -10.11
C ASN A 71 -0.23 -11.02 -10.13
N PHE A 72 -1.11 -11.63 -9.33
CA PHE A 72 -2.51 -11.22 -9.23
C PHE A 72 -2.64 -9.76 -8.78
N MET A 73 -1.85 -9.35 -7.78
CA MET A 73 -1.89 -7.99 -7.24
C MET A 73 -1.35 -6.93 -8.21
N GLN A 74 -0.46 -7.28 -9.15
CA GLN A 74 -0.06 -6.36 -10.22
C GLN A 74 -1.25 -6.03 -11.14
N TYR A 75 -2.08 -7.02 -11.48
CA TYR A 75 -3.31 -6.79 -12.25
C TYR A 75 -4.37 -6.00 -11.46
N VAL A 76 -4.49 -6.26 -10.16
CA VAL A 76 -5.37 -5.44 -9.28
C VAL A 76 -4.91 -3.99 -9.24
N LYS A 77 -3.62 -3.74 -8.96
CA LYS A 77 -3.05 -2.38 -8.81
C LYS A 77 -3.11 -1.57 -10.09
N SER A 78 -2.96 -2.21 -11.25
CA SER A 78 -3.07 -1.55 -12.56
C SER A 78 -4.52 -1.29 -13.01
N GLY A 79 -5.52 -1.78 -12.26
CA GLY A 79 -6.93 -1.71 -12.67
C GLY A 79 -7.27 -2.63 -13.84
N PHE A 80 -6.40 -3.59 -14.17
CA PHE A 80 -6.54 -4.47 -15.34
C PHE A 80 -7.88 -5.22 -15.35
N TYR A 81 -8.36 -5.65 -14.18
CA TYR A 81 -9.61 -6.41 -14.09
C TYR A 81 -10.87 -5.58 -14.36
N ASN A 82 -10.79 -4.24 -14.27
CA ASN A 82 -11.94 -3.38 -14.51
C ASN A 82 -12.38 -3.51 -15.97
N GLY A 83 -13.67 -3.80 -16.15
CA GLY A 83 -14.28 -4.04 -17.45
C GLY A 83 -14.04 -5.44 -18.03
N THR A 84 -13.33 -6.33 -17.32
CA THR A 84 -13.27 -7.74 -17.71
C THR A 84 -14.54 -8.49 -17.32
N ILE A 85 -14.77 -9.65 -17.92
CA ILE A 85 -15.96 -10.47 -17.68
C ILE A 85 -15.62 -11.86 -17.14
N PHE A 86 -16.59 -12.49 -16.47
CA PHE A 86 -16.61 -13.93 -16.32
C PHE A 86 -17.06 -14.56 -17.64
N HIS A 87 -16.07 -14.96 -18.45
CA HIS A 87 -16.26 -15.45 -19.82
C HIS A 87 -16.56 -16.96 -19.87
N ARG A 88 -16.51 -17.66 -18.74
CA ARG A 88 -16.84 -19.09 -18.67
C ARG A 88 -17.41 -19.47 -17.31
N VAL A 89 -18.58 -20.10 -17.30
CA VAL A 89 -19.28 -20.55 -16.09
C VAL A 89 -19.74 -21.99 -16.30
N ILE A 90 -19.22 -22.93 -15.52
CA ILE A 90 -19.72 -24.31 -15.53
C ILE A 90 -20.63 -24.47 -14.30
N PRO A 91 -21.95 -24.68 -14.48
CA PRO A 91 -22.92 -24.70 -13.39
C PRO A 91 -22.49 -25.62 -12.23
N GLY A 92 -22.40 -25.05 -11.02
CA GLY A 92 -21.99 -25.78 -9.81
C GLY A 92 -20.56 -26.33 -9.80
N VAL A 93 -19.70 -25.96 -10.76
CA VAL A 93 -18.32 -26.45 -10.85
C VAL A 93 -17.30 -25.33 -10.67
N ILE A 94 -17.26 -24.38 -11.61
CA ILE A 94 -16.34 -23.24 -11.59
C ILE A 94 -16.94 -22.02 -12.27
N ILE A 95 -16.47 -20.84 -11.87
CA ILE A 95 -16.66 -19.57 -12.58
C ILE A 95 -15.28 -19.00 -12.91
N GLN A 96 -15.00 -18.70 -14.17
CA GLN A 96 -13.70 -18.26 -14.67
C GLN A 96 -13.79 -16.89 -15.34
N GLY A 97 -12.83 -16.01 -15.03
CA GLY A 97 -12.84 -14.60 -15.47
C GLY A 97 -11.45 -13.98 -15.55
N GLY A 98 -11.42 -12.66 -15.73
CA GLY A 98 -10.20 -11.86 -15.62
C GLY A 98 -9.29 -11.86 -16.85
N GLY A 99 -9.74 -12.35 -18.02
CA GLY A 99 -8.94 -12.39 -19.25
C GLY A 99 -9.56 -11.69 -20.47
N PHE A 100 -10.87 -11.49 -20.47
CA PHE A 100 -11.62 -11.03 -21.65
C PHE A 100 -12.45 -9.80 -21.30
N ASP A 101 -12.65 -8.90 -22.27
CA ASP A 101 -13.62 -7.81 -22.20
C ASP A 101 -15.03 -8.24 -22.65
N SER A 102 -15.97 -7.29 -22.62
CA SER A 102 -17.37 -7.48 -23.05
C SER A 102 -17.54 -7.98 -24.50
N GLU A 103 -16.54 -7.77 -25.35
CA GLU A 103 -16.54 -8.20 -26.75
C GLU A 103 -15.85 -9.56 -26.94
N MET A 104 -15.56 -10.27 -25.85
CA MET A 104 -14.81 -11.54 -25.85
C MET A 104 -13.41 -11.40 -26.47
N ARG A 105 -12.79 -10.21 -26.36
CA ARG A 105 -11.38 -10.01 -26.76
C ARG A 105 -10.46 -10.26 -25.57
N GLU A 106 -9.46 -11.11 -25.78
CA GLU A 106 -8.43 -11.36 -24.75
C GLU A 106 -7.59 -10.10 -24.55
N LYS A 107 -7.47 -9.64 -23.31
CA LYS A 107 -6.65 -8.47 -22.96
C LYS A 107 -5.17 -8.87 -22.90
N SER A 108 -4.28 -7.98 -23.34
CA SER A 108 -2.83 -8.20 -23.28
C SER A 108 -2.34 -8.33 -21.83
N THR A 109 -1.53 -9.35 -21.55
CA THR A 109 -1.08 -9.71 -20.20
C THR A 109 0.42 -9.54 -19.99
N ASN A 110 0.85 -9.59 -18.72
CA ASN A 110 2.26 -9.67 -18.34
C ASN A 110 2.83 -11.07 -18.62
N ALA A 111 4.12 -11.25 -18.35
CA ALA A 111 4.78 -12.55 -18.43
C ALA A 111 4.07 -13.61 -17.55
N PRO A 112 4.05 -14.89 -17.97
CA PRO A 112 3.48 -15.96 -17.16
C PRO A 112 4.14 -16.12 -15.79
N VAL A 113 3.35 -16.53 -14.80
CA VAL A 113 3.83 -16.80 -13.44
C VAL A 113 4.21 -18.27 -13.26
N ILE A 114 5.24 -18.53 -12.46
CA ILE A 114 5.67 -19.87 -12.06
C ILE A 114 4.54 -20.57 -11.29
N ASN A 115 4.30 -21.83 -11.59
CA ASN A 115 3.26 -22.64 -10.98
C ASN A 115 3.63 -23.05 -9.54
N GLU A 116 2.92 -22.50 -8.55
CA GLU A 116 3.08 -22.87 -7.14
C GLU A 116 2.03 -23.89 -6.65
N SER A 117 1.45 -24.73 -7.53
CA SER A 117 0.38 -25.65 -7.12
C SER A 117 0.80 -26.74 -6.11
N ASN A 118 2.11 -26.94 -5.92
CA ASN A 118 2.66 -27.80 -4.89
C ASN A 118 2.65 -27.16 -3.48
N ASN A 119 1.99 -26.02 -3.29
CA ASN A 119 1.92 -25.27 -2.04
C ASN A 119 1.03 -25.86 -0.92
N GLY A 120 0.39 -27.01 -1.16
CA GLY A 120 -0.46 -27.69 -0.18
C GLY A 120 -1.89 -27.15 -0.07
N LEU A 121 -2.26 -26.13 -0.85
CA LEU A 121 -3.65 -25.67 -0.95
C LEU A 121 -4.43 -26.53 -1.95
N SER A 122 -5.68 -26.85 -1.61
CA SER A 122 -6.57 -27.68 -2.43
C SER A 122 -7.62 -26.84 -3.14
N ASN A 123 -8.00 -27.26 -4.36
CA ASN A 123 -9.11 -26.74 -5.16
C ASN A 123 -10.46 -27.16 -4.56
N GLN A 124 -10.68 -26.80 -3.30
CA GLN A 124 -11.91 -27.05 -2.55
C GLN A 124 -12.96 -25.98 -2.83
N LEU A 125 -14.20 -26.20 -2.38
CA LEU A 125 -15.27 -25.21 -2.43
C LEU A 125 -14.81 -23.81 -1.95
N GLY A 126 -15.08 -22.79 -2.76
CA GLY A 126 -14.76 -21.39 -2.48
C GLY A 126 -13.29 -21.02 -2.66
N SER A 127 -12.40 -21.95 -2.98
CA SER A 127 -11.01 -21.60 -3.31
C SER A 127 -10.94 -20.87 -4.67
N VAL A 128 -9.93 -20.01 -4.80
CA VAL A 128 -9.63 -19.27 -6.02
C VAL A 128 -8.25 -19.68 -6.51
N ALA A 129 -8.18 -20.06 -7.79
CA ALA A 129 -6.96 -20.56 -8.41
C ALA A 129 -6.69 -19.87 -9.75
N MET A 130 -5.42 -19.82 -10.14
CA MET A 130 -5.02 -19.28 -11.43
C MET A 130 -5.38 -20.25 -12.56
N ALA A 131 -6.02 -19.74 -13.60
CA ALA A 131 -6.22 -20.51 -14.82
C ALA A 131 -4.92 -20.55 -15.63
N ARG A 132 -4.63 -21.72 -16.21
CA ARG A 132 -3.45 -21.95 -17.05
C ARG A 132 -3.82 -22.70 -18.32
N ARG A 133 -2.93 -22.64 -19.31
CA ARG A 133 -2.95 -23.52 -20.49
C ARG A 133 -2.25 -24.85 -20.13
N ASN A 134 -1.92 -25.66 -21.14
CA ASN A 134 -1.32 -26.98 -20.93
C ASN A 134 0.04 -26.92 -20.19
N ALA A 135 0.88 -25.93 -20.52
CA ALA A 135 2.15 -25.73 -19.84
C ALA A 135 1.93 -25.32 -18.36
N PRO A 136 2.67 -25.87 -17.39
CA PRO A 136 2.51 -25.55 -15.98
C PRO A 136 2.60 -24.05 -15.68
N ASP A 137 3.65 -23.40 -16.21
CA ASP A 137 3.98 -21.98 -15.97
C ASP A 137 3.38 -21.08 -17.07
N SER A 138 2.08 -21.25 -17.35
CA SER A 138 1.38 -20.49 -18.40
C SER A 138 0.25 -19.58 -17.88
N ALA A 139 0.05 -19.56 -16.56
CA ALA A 139 -0.93 -18.67 -15.95
C ALA A 139 -0.48 -17.21 -16.07
N THR A 140 -1.44 -16.30 -16.36
CA THR A 140 -1.19 -14.85 -16.44
C THR A 140 -2.21 -14.09 -15.59
N SER A 141 -3.30 -13.58 -16.16
CA SER A 141 -4.31 -12.77 -15.45
C SER A 141 -5.57 -13.54 -15.06
N GLN A 142 -5.86 -14.63 -15.76
CA GLN A 142 -7.12 -15.37 -15.60
C GLN A 142 -7.15 -16.19 -14.31
N PHE A 143 -8.28 -16.16 -13.61
CA PHE A 143 -8.54 -16.94 -12.41
C PHE A 143 -9.89 -17.65 -12.51
N TYR A 144 -10.07 -18.68 -11.69
CA TYR A 144 -11.38 -19.30 -11.48
C TYR A 144 -11.68 -19.52 -10.01
N ILE A 145 -12.97 -19.56 -9.70
CA ILE A 145 -13.51 -19.80 -8.36
C ILE A 145 -14.19 -21.17 -8.36
N ASN A 146 -13.84 -22.01 -7.39
CA ASN A 146 -14.41 -23.35 -7.22
C ASN A 146 -15.79 -23.28 -6.55
N LEU A 147 -16.82 -23.84 -7.18
CA LEU A 147 -18.18 -23.96 -6.64
C LEU A 147 -18.49 -25.35 -6.05
N LYS A 148 -17.48 -26.22 -6.04
CA LYS A 148 -17.45 -27.52 -5.37
C LYS A 148 -15.99 -27.93 -5.20
N ASP A 149 -15.76 -29.05 -4.52
CA ASP A 149 -14.44 -29.66 -4.46
C ASP A 149 -14.02 -30.23 -5.83
N ASN A 150 -12.89 -29.75 -6.34
CA ASN A 150 -12.29 -30.15 -7.61
C ASN A 150 -10.86 -30.69 -7.39
N LYS A 151 -10.66 -31.58 -6.39
CA LYS A 151 -9.35 -32.16 -6.00
C LYS A 151 -8.53 -32.78 -7.15
N LYS A 152 -9.16 -33.09 -8.28
CA LYS A 152 -8.47 -33.53 -9.51
C LYS A 152 -7.59 -32.44 -10.14
N LEU A 153 -7.81 -31.18 -9.78
CA LEU A 153 -7.05 -30.01 -10.23
C LEU A 153 -5.86 -29.71 -9.31
N ASP A 154 -5.74 -30.41 -8.19
CA ASP A 154 -4.64 -30.25 -7.24
C ASP A 154 -3.35 -30.83 -7.79
N TYR A 155 -2.23 -30.32 -7.27
CA TYR A 155 -0.93 -30.91 -7.51
C TYR A 155 -0.91 -32.36 -7.03
N LYS A 156 -0.29 -33.21 -7.84
CA LYS A 156 0.13 -34.56 -7.46
C LYS A 156 1.60 -34.70 -7.80
N LYS A 157 2.33 -35.55 -7.09
CA LYS A 157 3.75 -35.79 -7.38
C LYS A 157 3.93 -36.14 -8.87
N GLY A 158 4.66 -35.31 -9.61
CA GLY A 158 4.88 -35.47 -11.05
C GLY A 158 3.78 -34.94 -11.97
N GLN A 159 2.72 -34.33 -11.43
CA GLN A 159 1.61 -33.74 -12.20
C GLN A 159 1.24 -32.38 -11.62
N TRP A 160 1.61 -31.31 -12.33
CA TRP A 160 1.29 -29.94 -11.94
C TRP A 160 -0.22 -29.67 -11.95
N GLY A 161 -0.71 -29.13 -10.85
CA GLY A 161 -2.09 -28.71 -10.68
C GLY A 161 -2.32 -27.26 -11.12
N TYR A 162 -3.33 -26.66 -10.52
CA TYR A 162 -3.67 -25.24 -10.64
C TYR A 162 -3.41 -24.57 -9.29
N THR A 163 -2.64 -23.48 -9.30
CA THR A 163 -2.23 -22.80 -8.08
C THR A 163 -3.40 -22.10 -7.42
N VAL A 164 -3.84 -22.64 -6.29
CA VAL A 164 -4.77 -21.96 -5.38
C VAL A 164 -3.99 -20.88 -4.63
N PHE A 165 -4.53 -19.67 -4.61
CA PHE A 165 -3.86 -18.50 -4.02
C PHE A 165 -4.77 -17.65 -3.14
N ALA A 166 -6.07 -17.95 -3.08
CA ALA A 166 -7.03 -17.25 -2.23
C ALA A 166 -8.26 -18.10 -1.91
N GLN A 167 -9.08 -17.63 -0.97
CA GLN A 167 -10.36 -18.23 -0.59
C GLN A 167 -11.45 -17.16 -0.59
N VAL A 168 -12.62 -17.44 -1.15
CA VAL A 168 -13.81 -16.57 -1.04
C VAL A 168 -14.24 -16.50 0.43
N THR A 169 -14.35 -15.28 0.95
CA THR A 169 -14.76 -14.99 2.34
C THR A 169 -16.13 -14.32 2.44
N LYS A 170 -16.67 -13.79 1.34
CA LYS A 170 -18.03 -13.25 1.26
C LYS A 170 -18.58 -13.42 -0.16
N GLY A 171 -19.90 -13.67 -0.29
CA GLY A 171 -20.58 -13.68 -1.58
C GLY A 171 -20.55 -15.04 -2.29
N MET A 172 -20.37 -16.14 -1.55
CA MET A 172 -20.47 -17.49 -2.12
C MET A 172 -21.89 -17.78 -2.63
N GLU A 173 -22.91 -17.24 -1.98
CA GLU A 173 -24.31 -17.29 -2.39
C GLU A 173 -24.54 -16.58 -3.72
N LEU A 174 -23.92 -15.40 -3.92
CA LEU A 174 -23.95 -14.67 -5.19
C LEU A 174 -23.30 -15.48 -6.31
N LEU A 175 -22.11 -16.04 -6.06
CA LEU A 175 -21.38 -16.85 -7.02
C LEU A 175 -22.15 -18.13 -7.38
N THR A 176 -22.79 -18.75 -6.39
CA THR A 176 -23.67 -19.91 -6.63
C THR A 176 -24.86 -19.53 -7.50
N GLU A 177 -25.49 -18.38 -7.25
CA GLU A 177 -26.63 -17.90 -8.03
C GLU A 177 -26.23 -17.55 -9.47
N ILE A 178 -25.10 -16.86 -9.65
CA ILE A 178 -24.49 -16.61 -10.96
C ILE A 178 -24.35 -17.91 -11.76
N SER A 179 -23.93 -19.00 -11.10
CA SER A 179 -23.66 -20.28 -11.78
C SER A 179 -24.90 -20.99 -12.34
N LYS A 180 -26.11 -20.59 -11.91
CA LYS A 180 -27.38 -21.14 -12.40
C LYS A 180 -27.86 -20.46 -13.67
N GLY A 181 -27.23 -19.37 -14.09
CA GLY A 181 -27.57 -18.65 -15.30
C GLY A 181 -27.46 -19.52 -16.56
N LYS A 182 -28.20 -19.13 -17.62
CA LYS A 182 -28.08 -19.78 -18.92
C LYS A 182 -26.73 -19.43 -19.54
N ASN A 183 -26.12 -20.41 -20.19
CA ASN A 183 -24.89 -20.23 -20.94
C ASN A 183 -25.12 -20.43 -22.44
N ILE A 184 -24.30 -19.77 -23.24
CA ILE A 184 -24.25 -19.85 -24.69
C ILE A 184 -22.84 -20.24 -25.17
N THR A 185 -22.73 -20.51 -26.46
CA THR A 185 -21.44 -20.69 -27.15
C THR A 185 -21.22 -19.48 -28.05
N LEU A 186 -20.07 -18.83 -27.94
CA LEU A 186 -19.66 -17.71 -28.79
C LEU A 186 -18.34 -18.06 -29.49
N GLY A 187 -18.41 -18.37 -30.78
CA GLY A 187 -17.25 -18.83 -31.53
C GLY A 187 -16.63 -20.07 -30.91
N ILE A 188 -15.35 -19.99 -30.51
CA ILE A 188 -14.62 -21.08 -29.85
C ILE A 188 -14.90 -21.16 -28.33
N HIS A 189 -15.58 -20.17 -27.76
CA HIS A 189 -15.80 -20.06 -26.32
C HIS A 189 -17.12 -20.75 -25.94
N GLN A 190 -17.01 -21.81 -25.14
CA GLN A 190 -18.15 -22.53 -24.59
C GLN A 190 -18.44 -22.09 -23.15
N ASN A 191 -19.69 -22.28 -22.73
CA ASN A 191 -20.17 -21.97 -21.38
C ASN A 191 -20.04 -20.47 -21.03
N VAL A 192 -20.22 -19.59 -22.02
CA VAL A 192 -20.23 -18.14 -21.81
C VAL A 192 -21.58 -17.77 -21.20
N PRO A 193 -21.64 -17.03 -20.08
CA PRO A 193 -22.91 -16.54 -19.55
C PRO A 193 -23.70 -15.77 -20.61
N ASN A 194 -24.98 -16.12 -20.78
CA ASN A 194 -25.88 -15.39 -21.68
C ASN A 194 -26.04 -13.94 -21.22
N ASP A 195 -26.21 -13.77 -19.91
CA ASP A 195 -26.23 -12.46 -19.28
C ASP A 195 -24.82 -12.13 -18.82
N GLU A 196 -24.24 -11.07 -19.37
CA GLU A 196 -22.88 -10.65 -19.05
C GLU A 196 -22.70 -10.45 -17.53
N ILE A 197 -21.61 -10.97 -17.00
CA ILE A 197 -21.17 -10.72 -15.63
C ILE A 197 -19.84 -10.00 -15.68
N LYS A 198 -19.92 -8.68 -15.52
CA LYS A 198 -18.80 -7.74 -15.67
C LYS A 198 -18.20 -7.40 -14.32
N LEU A 199 -16.88 -7.43 -14.24
CA LEU A 199 -16.12 -6.88 -13.12
C LEU A 199 -16.07 -5.36 -13.29
N ILE A 200 -16.79 -4.65 -12.42
CA ILE A 200 -16.83 -3.18 -12.36
C ILE A 200 -15.55 -2.68 -11.69
N SER A 201 -15.23 -3.23 -10.53
CA SER A 201 -14.01 -2.90 -9.79
C SER A 201 -13.44 -4.14 -9.09
N VAL A 202 -12.11 -4.26 -9.08
CA VAL A 202 -11.39 -5.22 -8.24
C VAL A 202 -10.34 -4.46 -7.46
N LYS A 203 -10.43 -4.48 -6.13
CA LYS A 203 -9.57 -3.66 -5.27
C LYS A 203 -9.18 -4.38 -4.00
N LEU A 204 -7.96 -4.10 -3.55
CA LEU A 204 -7.57 -4.36 -2.18
C LEU A 204 -8.50 -3.59 -1.25
N ILE A 205 -9.13 -4.29 -0.31
CA ILE A 205 -9.93 -3.68 0.73
C ILE A 205 -9.23 -3.92 2.06
N ASN A 206 -8.87 -2.87 2.75
CA ASN A 206 -8.52 -3.01 4.15
C ASN A 206 -9.83 -2.87 4.93
N GLU A 207 -10.07 -3.74 5.90
CA GLU A 207 -11.41 -4.04 6.43
C GLU A 207 -12.21 -2.83 6.95
N ALA A 208 -12.94 -2.12 6.08
CA ALA A 208 -13.99 -1.18 6.45
C ALA A 208 -15.36 -1.73 6.01
N ARG A 209 -15.86 -2.70 6.81
CA ARG A 209 -17.26 -2.80 7.28
C ARG A 209 -18.41 -3.10 6.29
N LEU A 210 -19.29 -4.02 6.68
CA LEU A 210 -20.72 -4.00 6.29
C LEU A 210 -21.58 -3.72 7.53
N LYS A 211 -22.57 -2.83 7.37
CA LYS A 211 -23.62 -2.59 8.34
C LYS A 211 -24.79 -3.52 7.98
N GLU A 212 -25.14 -4.47 8.85
CA GLU A 212 -26.49 -5.04 8.82
C GLU A 212 -27.43 -4.11 9.61
N VAL A 213 -28.52 -3.70 8.97
CA VAL A 213 -29.62 -2.98 9.62
C VAL A 213 -30.76 -3.97 9.81
N THR A 214 -31.04 -4.36 11.05
CA THR A 214 -32.25 -5.15 11.37
C THR A 214 -33.33 -4.20 11.89
N VAL A 215 -34.46 -4.14 11.18
CA VAL A 215 -35.66 -3.46 11.67
C VAL A 215 -36.51 -4.50 12.39
N THR A 216 -36.67 -4.36 13.71
CA THR A 216 -37.67 -5.13 14.47
C THR A 216 -38.85 -4.23 14.81
N LYS A 217 -40.07 -4.62 14.39
CA LYS A 217 -41.31 -4.05 14.92
C LYS A 217 -41.57 -4.66 16.29
N ASN A 218 -41.76 -3.84 17.32
CA ASN A 218 -42.36 -4.30 18.57
C ASN A 218 -43.88 -4.39 18.38
N ALA A 219 -44.47 -5.45 18.93
CA ALA A 219 -45.86 -5.83 18.67
C ALA A 219 -46.92 -4.99 19.40
N ASN A 220 -46.60 -3.85 20.02
CA ASN A 220 -47.56 -3.12 20.86
C ASN A 220 -47.34 -1.60 20.97
N ASP A 221 -46.69 -0.95 20.00
CA ASP A 221 -46.65 0.52 19.98
C ASP A 221 -46.41 1.04 18.55
N ASP A 222 -47.21 2.00 18.09
CA ASP A 222 -47.10 2.61 16.75
C ASP A 222 -45.86 3.53 16.61
N ALA A 223 -45.03 3.62 17.65
CA ALA A 223 -43.75 4.29 17.61
C ALA A 223 -42.65 3.38 17.02
N LYS A 224 -42.16 3.74 15.82
CA LYS A 224 -40.93 3.16 15.25
C LYS A 224 -39.73 3.53 16.12
N THR A 225 -39.31 2.64 17.02
CA THR A 225 -38.03 2.78 17.71
C THR A 225 -36.90 2.39 16.76
N ILE A 226 -36.19 3.39 16.23
CA ILE A 226 -34.93 3.18 15.51
C ILE A 226 -33.85 2.91 16.56
N VAL A 227 -33.52 1.64 16.79
CA VAL A 227 -32.32 1.30 17.57
C VAL A 227 -31.12 1.49 16.65
N ILE A 228 -30.48 2.66 16.72
CA ILE A 228 -29.16 2.86 16.13
C ILE A 228 -28.16 2.13 17.04
N LYS A 229 -27.86 0.87 16.74
CA LYS A 229 -26.65 0.25 17.31
C LYS A 229 -25.46 1.06 16.82
N LYS A 230 -24.66 1.61 17.75
CA LYS A 230 -23.39 2.29 17.44
C LYS A 230 -22.63 1.36 16.51
N ALA A 231 -22.48 1.84 15.29
CA ALA A 231 -21.95 1.03 14.23
C ALA A 231 -20.52 0.65 14.68
N ASP A 232 -20.23 -0.64 14.92
CA ASP A 232 -18.87 -1.23 15.04
C ASP A 232 -17.85 -0.68 14.02
N THR A 233 -17.20 0.44 14.36
CA THR A 233 -16.28 1.12 13.46
C THR A 233 -15.02 0.29 13.34
N LYS A 234 -14.49 0.15 12.10
CA LYS A 234 -13.20 -0.50 11.82
C LYS A 234 -12.14 -0.06 12.85
N PHE A 235 -12.10 1.25 13.09
CA PHE A 235 -11.22 1.85 14.05
C PHE A 235 -11.94 2.15 15.36
N LYS A 236 -11.29 1.78 16.45
CA LYS A 236 -11.76 1.92 17.83
C LYS A 236 -10.78 2.79 18.61
N GLU A 237 -11.30 3.80 19.30
CA GLU A 237 -10.53 4.62 20.24
C GLU A 237 -9.89 3.73 21.32
N GLY A 238 -8.66 4.05 21.71
CA GLY A 238 -7.88 3.27 22.67
C GLY A 238 -7.21 2.03 22.07
N VAL A 239 -7.68 1.55 20.91
CA VAL A 239 -7.09 0.43 20.18
C VAL A 239 -6.25 0.93 19.00
N HIS A 240 -6.88 1.66 18.07
CA HIS A 240 -6.27 2.05 16.80
C HIS A 240 -5.73 3.48 16.79
N TYR A 241 -6.40 4.35 17.54
CA TYR A 241 -6.00 5.73 17.76
C TYR A 241 -6.26 6.09 19.22
N GLN A 242 -5.58 7.12 19.71
CA GLN A 242 -5.76 7.61 21.06
C GLN A 242 -6.29 9.03 21.05
N LYS A 243 -7.24 9.32 21.91
CA LYS A 243 -7.68 10.69 22.12
C LYS A 243 -6.69 11.40 23.04
N LEU A 244 -6.28 12.61 22.67
CA LEU A 244 -5.43 13.44 23.50
C LEU A 244 -6.21 13.89 24.73
N GLU A 245 -5.59 13.78 25.91
CA GLU A 245 -6.17 14.22 27.18
C GLU A 245 -6.52 15.72 27.17
N SER A 246 -5.74 16.52 26.44
CA SER A 246 -5.95 17.96 26.28
C SER A 246 -5.85 18.34 24.80
N PRO A 247 -7.00 18.38 24.08
CA PRO A 247 -7.04 18.77 22.68
C PRO A 247 -6.40 20.13 22.43
N LEU A 248 -5.78 20.29 21.27
CA LEU A 248 -5.32 21.59 20.81
C LEU A 248 -6.46 22.37 20.16
N PRO A 249 -6.53 23.70 20.38
CA PRO A 249 -7.42 24.53 19.60
C PRO A 249 -7.01 24.47 18.13
N LEU A 250 -8.00 24.30 17.26
CA LEU A 250 -7.79 24.31 15.82
C LEU A 250 -7.36 25.71 15.38
N THR A 251 -6.38 25.77 14.49
CA THR A 251 -5.92 27.02 13.87
C THR A 251 -6.83 27.46 12.72
N ASN A 252 -7.58 26.51 12.15
CA ASN A 252 -8.53 26.68 11.05
C ASN A 252 -9.73 25.74 11.27
N THR A 253 -10.95 26.26 11.15
CA THR A 253 -12.20 25.49 11.32
C THR A 253 -12.83 25.07 9.99
N GLU A 254 -12.31 25.52 8.84
CA GLU A 254 -12.83 25.12 7.52
C GLU A 254 -12.25 23.78 7.04
N LYS A 255 -11.07 23.41 7.55
CA LYS A 255 -10.35 22.19 7.20
C LYS A 255 -9.93 21.44 8.45
N VAL A 256 -9.87 20.12 8.33
CA VAL A 256 -9.36 19.29 9.41
C VAL A 256 -7.84 19.39 9.43
N GLU A 257 -7.27 19.84 10.54
CA GLU A 257 -5.82 19.88 10.72
C GLU A 257 -5.25 18.46 10.84
N VAL A 258 -4.22 18.14 10.05
CA VAL A 258 -3.47 16.88 10.17
C VAL A 258 -1.98 17.18 10.24
N ILE A 259 -1.36 16.81 11.36
CA ILE A 259 0.06 17.02 11.62
C ILE A 259 0.79 15.70 11.51
N SER A 260 1.86 15.64 10.72
CA SER A 260 2.78 14.49 10.68
C SER A 260 4.03 14.78 11.51
N ALA A 261 4.19 14.03 12.60
CA ALA A 261 5.37 14.04 13.45
C ALA A 261 6.44 13.09 12.88
N PHE A 262 7.64 13.62 12.63
CA PHE A 262 8.77 12.87 12.08
C PHE A 262 10.10 13.25 12.73
N SER A 263 11.17 12.53 12.40
CA SER A 263 12.55 12.92 12.71
C SER A 263 13.47 12.49 11.57
N TYR A 264 14.51 13.28 11.23
CA TYR A 264 15.42 12.92 10.13
C TYR A 264 16.22 11.63 10.36
N GLY A 265 16.43 11.23 11.61
CA GLY A 265 17.09 9.96 11.94
C GLY A 265 16.18 8.72 11.89
N CYS A 266 14.92 8.86 11.46
CA CYS A 266 13.92 7.80 11.51
C CYS A 266 13.73 7.13 10.14
N GLY A 267 14.14 5.86 10.02
CA GLY A 267 13.98 5.08 8.79
C GLY A 267 12.53 4.88 8.36
N HIS A 268 11.61 4.62 9.30
CA HIS A 268 10.17 4.51 9.00
C HIS A 268 9.56 5.83 8.51
N CYS A 269 10.11 6.97 8.94
CA CYS A 269 9.67 8.29 8.51
C CYS A 269 10.10 8.55 7.06
N TYR A 270 11.33 8.17 6.71
CA TYR A 270 11.81 8.20 5.33
C TYR A 270 11.01 7.23 4.42
N GLY A 271 10.89 5.96 4.83
CA GLY A 271 10.19 4.92 4.05
C GLY A 271 8.68 5.16 3.89
N SER A 272 8.09 6.06 4.69
CA SER A 272 6.69 6.47 4.57
C SER A 272 6.47 7.79 3.84
N TYR A 273 7.53 8.56 3.57
CA TYR A 273 7.42 9.93 3.09
C TYR A 273 6.62 10.03 1.78
N ALA A 274 6.87 9.14 0.83
CA ALA A 274 6.18 9.15 -0.46
C ALA A 274 4.67 8.89 -0.32
N GLN A 275 4.27 7.94 0.53
CA GLN A 275 2.86 7.65 0.81
C GLN A 275 2.18 8.81 1.54
N VAL A 276 2.89 9.48 2.45
CA VAL A 276 2.37 10.67 3.16
C VAL A 276 2.15 11.82 2.19
N GLU A 277 3.09 12.12 1.30
CA GLU A 277 2.91 13.18 0.28
C GLU A 277 1.79 12.84 -0.70
N ALA A 278 1.65 11.56 -1.10
CA ALA A 278 0.53 11.11 -1.93
C ALA A 278 -0.83 11.29 -1.22
N TRP A 279 -0.92 10.87 0.05
CA TRP A 279 -2.13 11.04 0.86
C TRP A 279 -2.50 12.52 1.03
N LYS A 280 -1.52 13.36 1.41
CA LYS A 280 -1.68 14.82 1.54
C LYS A 280 -2.21 15.44 0.25
N LYS A 281 -1.62 15.09 -0.90
CA LYS A 281 -2.06 15.61 -2.21
C LYS A 281 -3.51 15.23 -2.54
N GLY A 282 -3.96 14.05 -2.12
CA GLY A 282 -5.35 13.60 -2.29
C GLY A 282 -6.38 14.37 -1.44
N HIS A 283 -5.96 14.98 -0.34
CA HIS A 283 -6.86 15.55 0.68
C HIS A 283 -6.78 17.08 0.84
N LEU A 284 -6.09 17.81 -0.06
CA LEU A 284 -5.85 19.26 0.06
C LEU A 284 -7.12 20.13 0.19
N LYS A 285 -8.29 19.63 -0.27
CA LYS A 285 -9.58 20.32 -0.14
C LYS A 285 -10.15 20.24 1.27
N GLU A 286 -9.87 19.15 1.97
CA GLU A 286 -10.48 18.75 3.24
C GLU A 286 -9.55 18.95 4.44
N VAL A 287 -8.24 18.92 4.18
CA VAL A 287 -7.19 18.83 5.19
C VAL A 287 -6.21 19.99 5.09
N GLU A 288 -5.88 20.56 6.24
CA GLU A 288 -4.71 21.42 6.42
C GLU A 288 -3.56 20.59 6.96
N PHE A 289 -2.61 20.25 6.08
CA PHE A 289 -1.52 19.33 6.42
C PHE A 289 -0.24 20.08 6.82
N SER A 290 0.37 19.69 7.93
CA SER A 290 1.68 20.24 8.33
C SER A 290 2.64 19.17 8.83
N TYR A 291 3.93 19.45 8.70
CA TYR A 291 5.00 18.60 9.22
C TYR A 291 5.59 19.20 10.49
N PHE A 292 5.88 18.30 11.43
CA PHE A 292 6.39 18.61 12.75
C PHE A 292 7.61 17.73 13.05
N HIS A 293 8.76 18.33 13.34
CA HIS A 293 9.92 17.55 13.76
C HIS A 293 9.84 17.30 15.27
N ALA A 294 9.73 16.04 15.68
CA ALA A 294 9.62 15.67 17.09
C ALA A 294 10.97 15.77 17.81
N VAL A 295 10.95 16.12 19.11
CA VAL A 295 12.16 16.35 19.92
C VAL A 295 11.98 15.84 21.35
N TRP A 296 12.72 14.79 21.71
CA TRP A 296 12.79 14.27 23.07
C TRP A 296 14.22 13.99 23.56
N ASN A 297 15.24 14.26 22.74
CA ASN A 297 16.65 14.16 23.11
C ASN A 297 17.52 15.16 22.35
N LYS A 298 18.80 15.25 22.73
CA LYS A 298 19.75 16.22 22.17
C LYS A 298 20.02 16.03 20.67
N ALA A 299 20.11 14.78 20.19
CA ALA A 299 20.34 14.50 18.78
C ALA A 299 19.17 14.99 17.91
N MET A 300 17.93 14.70 18.33
CA MET A 300 16.73 15.19 17.64
C MET A 300 16.59 16.70 17.67
N ARG A 301 17.14 17.35 18.72
CA ARG A 301 17.16 18.82 18.79
C ARG A 301 17.96 19.42 17.64
N VAL A 302 19.10 18.82 17.29
CA VAL A 302 19.92 19.24 16.14
C VAL A 302 19.12 19.07 14.85
N PHE A 303 18.51 17.90 14.62
CA PHE A 303 17.71 17.67 13.40
C PHE A 303 16.46 18.56 13.30
N ALA A 304 15.80 18.86 14.41
CA ALA A 304 14.71 19.84 14.44
C ALA A 304 15.20 21.25 14.10
N GLN A 305 16.36 21.64 14.64
CA GLN A 305 17.01 22.91 14.32
C GLN A 305 17.33 22.98 12.82
N THR A 306 17.85 21.90 12.23
CA THR A 306 18.08 21.77 10.79
C THR A 306 16.80 21.90 9.98
N TYR A 307 15.73 21.21 10.36
CA TYR A 307 14.43 21.28 9.70
C TYR A 307 13.87 22.70 9.67
N TYR A 308 13.86 23.38 10.81
CA TYR A 308 13.34 24.74 10.88
C TYR A 308 14.23 25.77 10.19
N THR A 309 15.54 25.53 10.15
CA THR A 309 16.50 26.33 9.37
C THR A 309 16.20 26.20 7.87
N ALA A 310 15.95 24.99 7.37
CA ALA A 310 15.57 24.77 5.98
C ALA A 310 14.27 25.49 5.58
N ILE A 311 13.29 25.53 6.50
CA ILE A 311 12.04 26.28 6.30
C ILE A 311 12.32 27.78 6.22
N GLU A 312 13.12 28.31 7.15
CA GLU A 312 13.44 29.75 7.21
C GLU A 312 14.21 30.20 5.95
N LEU A 313 15.13 29.36 5.47
CA LEU A 313 15.88 29.57 4.23
C LEU A 313 15.06 29.25 2.97
N LYS A 314 13.82 28.74 3.10
CA LYS A 314 12.91 28.38 2.01
C LYS A 314 13.45 27.33 1.03
N ILE A 315 14.33 26.45 1.51
CA ILE A 315 14.90 25.33 0.71
C ILE A 315 14.37 23.97 1.16
N GLN A 316 13.39 23.95 2.07
CA GLN A 316 12.92 22.71 2.68
C GLN A 316 12.46 21.70 1.64
N LYS A 317 11.77 22.11 0.56
CA LYS A 317 11.26 21.19 -0.46
C LYS A 317 12.38 20.48 -1.22
N GLU A 318 13.47 21.18 -1.45
CA GLU A 318 14.64 20.73 -2.21
C GLU A 318 15.50 19.77 -1.37
N ILE A 319 15.64 20.05 -0.07
CA ILE A 319 16.59 19.32 0.78
C ILE A 319 15.95 18.21 1.61
N HIS A 320 14.62 18.16 1.74
CA HIS A 320 13.98 17.27 2.71
C HIS A 320 14.29 15.79 2.47
N VAL A 321 14.08 15.30 1.24
CA VAL A 321 14.38 13.91 0.85
C VAL A 321 15.89 13.65 0.84
N PRO A 322 16.73 14.49 0.21
CA PRO A 322 18.17 14.26 0.24
C PRO A 322 18.80 14.26 1.63
N LEU A 323 18.25 15.05 2.57
CA LEU A 323 18.72 15.07 3.96
C LEU A 323 18.35 13.78 4.68
N PHE A 324 17.16 13.23 4.43
CA PHE A 324 16.80 11.90 4.90
C PHE A 324 17.73 10.82 4.31
N GLU A 325 17.97 10.82 3.00
CA GLU A 325 18.85 9.86 2.35
C GLU A 325 20.26 9.91 2.92
N ALA A 326 20.81 11.12 3.10
CA ALA A 326 22.12 11.31 3.70
C ALA A 326 22.21 10.68 5.10
N ILE A 327 21.20 10.87 5.95
CA ILE A 327 21.21 10.40 7.35
C ILE A 327 20.84 8.91 7.45
N VAL A 328 19.76 8.49 6.79
CA VAL A 328 19.16 7.15 6.94
C VAL A 328 19.82 6.11 6.04
N ILE A 329 20.14 6.46 4.80
CA ILE A 329 20.66 5.53 3.80
C ILE A 329 22.19 5.56 3.77
N ASN A 330 22.76 6.76 3.65
CA ASN A 330 24.21 6.92 3.53
C ASN A 330 24.94 6.94 4.89
N GLN A 331 24.18 6.98 5.99
CA GLN A 331 24.70 7.05 7.36
C GLN A 331 25.70 8.21 7.56
N GLU A 332 25.49 9.33 6.86
CA GLU A 332 26.29 10.53 7.03
C GLU A 332 26.08 11.10 8.44
N LYS A 333 27.19 11.38 9.12
CA LYS A 333 27.18 12.06 10.42
C LYS A 333 26.88 13.53 10.19
N LEU A 334 25.60 13.90 10.19
CA LEU A 334 25.14 15.28 10.05
C LEU A 334 24.68 15.83 11.41
N GLU A 335 25.55 15.73 12.40
CA GLU A 335 25.23 16.03 13.80
C GLU A 335 25.88 17.33 14.30
N SER A 336 26.87 17.86 13.58
CA SER A 336 27.50 19.15 13.86
C SER A 336 27.01 20.25 12.93
N LYS A 337 27.11 21.50 13.42
CA LYS A 337 26.80 22.71 12.65
C LYS A 337 27.65 22.79 11.37
N GLU A 338 28.92 22.40 11.45
CA GLU A 338 29.87 22.45 10.34
C GLU A 338 29.52 21.43 9.25
N GLU A 339 29.11 20.22 9.62
CA GLU A 339 28.63 19.18 8.68
C GLU A 339 27.34 19.61 8.00
N LEU A 340 26.39 20.12 8.78
CA LEU A 340 25.12 20.62 8.27
C LEU A 340 25.31 21.82 7.34
N ALA A 341 26.20 22.76 7.67
CA ALA A 341 26.51 23.88 6.79
C ALA A 341 27.12 23.42 5.46
N ARG A 342 28.02 22.42 5.49
CA ARG A 342 28.56 21.79 4.26
C ARG A 342 27.47 21.11 3.44
N PHE A 343 26.54 20.43 4.09
CA PHE A 343 25.40 19.82 3.41
C PHE A 343 24.53 20.87 2.73
N PHE A 344 24.14 21.93 3.44
CA PHE A 344 23.31 23.03 2.91
C PHE A 344 24.01 23.78 1.76
N ASN A 345 25.34 23.87 1.78
CA ASN A 345 26.11 24.48 0.71
C ASN A 345 25.98 23.74 -0.63
N LYS A 346 25.77 22.41 -0.63
CA LYS A 346 25.45 21.63 -1.85
C LYS A 346 24.17 22.12 -2.54
N TYR A 347 23.31 22.84 -1.81
CA TYR A 347 22.03 23.40 -2.28
C TYR A 347 22.07 24.93 -2.40
N GLY A 348 23.25 25.53 -2.48
CA GLY A 348 23.42 26.96 -2.77
C GLY A 348 23.30 27.89 -1.56
N VAL A 349 23.31 27.37 -0.33
CA VAL A 349 23.29 28.18 0.89
C VAL A 349 24.72 28.50 1.32
N ASP A 350 25.03 29.77 1.51
CA ASP A 350 26.33 30.16 2.06
C ASP A 350 26.51 29.66 3.50
N LYS A 351 27.74 29.29 3.87
CA LYS A 351 28.05 28.76 5.20
C LYS A 351 27.69 29.75 6.31
N ASN A 352 28.00 31.04 6.15
CA ASN A 352 27.72 32.05 7.16
C ASN A 352 26.23 32.32 7.26
N GLN A 353 25.53 32.38 6.12
CA GLN A 353 24.08 32.48 6.06
C GLN A 353 23.39 31.32 6.81
N PHE A 354 23.85 30.08 6.59
CA PHE A 354 23.35 28.92 7.33
C PHE A 354 23.56 29.09 8.83
N VAL A 355 24.78 29.40 9.27
CA VAL A 355 25.12 29.52 10.70
C VAL A 355 24.30 30.61 11.38
N GLU A 356 24.15 31.78 10.74
CA GLU A 356 23.36 32.90 11.24
C GLU A 356 21.91 32.49 11.50
N VAL A 357 21.27 31.83 10.53
CA VAL A 357 19.88 31.38 10.66
C VAL A 357 19.76 30.25 11.67
N PHE A 358 20.63 29.24 11.58
CA PHE A 358 20.64 28.07 12.45
C PHE A 358 20.75 28.48 13.93
N GLU A 359 21.60 29.45 14.27
CA GLU A 359 21.83 29.89 15.65
C GLU A 359 20.85 30.98 16.13
N SER A 360 19.97 31.45 15.25
CA SER A 360 19.05 32.55 15.55
C SER A 360 18.09 32.24 16.70
N SER A 361 17.68 33.30 17.41
CA SER A 361 16.66 33.19 18.46
C SER A 361 15.32 32.67 17.93
N ARG A 362 15.02 32.94 16.65
CA ARG A 362 13.81 32.45 15.96
C ARG A 362 13.82 30.92 15.85
N ILE A 363 14.90 30.33 15.35
CA ILE A 363 15.01 28.87 15.25
C ILE A 363 15.02 28.23 16.64
N LYS A 364 15.74 28.80 17.61
CA LYS A 364 15.73 28.33 19.01
C LYS A 364 14.30 28.27 19.58
N LYS A 365 13.48 29.30 19.35
CA LYS A 365 12.07 29.32 19.78
C LYS A 365 11.24 28.22 19.10
N ARG A 366 11.42 27.99 17.79
CA ARG A 366 10.69 26.92 17.06
C ARG A 366 11.05 25.53 17.59
N VAL A 367 12.32 25.29 17.90
CA VAL A 367 12.77 24.02 18.50
C VAL A 367 12.16 23.82 19.90
N ILE A 368 12.13 24.86 20.74
CA ILE A 368 11.47 24.79 22.06
C ILE A 368 9.96 24.53 21.92
N GLN A 369 9.31 25.16 20.95
CA GLN A 369 7.90 24.88 20.66
C GLN A 369 7.72 23.42 20.22
N ALA A 370 8.67 22.88 19.45
CA ALA A 370 8.65 21.49 19.04
C ALA A 370 8.75 20.54 20.24
N GLU A 371 9.69 20.77 21.15
CA GLU A 371 9.82 20.01 22.39
C GLU A 371 8.53 20.03 23.23
N LYS A 372 7.89 21.20 23.34
CA LYS A 372 6.60 21.33 24.05
C LYS A 372 5.49 20.53 23.39
N LEU A 373 5.38 20.59 22.06
CA LEU A 373 4.38 19.83 21.30
C LEU A 373 4.63 18.33 21.37
N THR A 374 5.88 17.88 21.27
CA THR A 374 6.23 16.45 21.46
C THR A 374 5.72 15.94 22.80
N LYS A 375 5.97 16.70 23.88
CA LYS A 375 5.48 16.35 25.22
C LYS A 375 3.95 16.41 25.30
N LYS A 376 3.33 17.44 24.74
CA LYS A 376 1.87 17.64 24.78
C LYS A 376 1.10 16.57 24.02
N PHE A 377 1.64 16.11 22.88
CA PHE A 377 1.12 14.96 22.14
C PHE A 377 1.55 13.62 22.74
N GLN A 378 2.35 13.64 23.82
CA GLN A 378 2.88 12.48 24.51
C GLN A 378 3.61 11.50 23.58
N LEU A 379 4.23 12.01 22.51
CA LEU A 379 4.83 11.16 21.47
C LEU A 379 5.90 10.26 22.07
N ALA A 380 5.80 8.96 21.80
CA ALA A 380 6.80 7.97 22.22
C ALA A 380 7.64 7.48 21.03
N SER A 381 7.17 7.70 19.80
CA SER A 381 7.83 7.26 18.58
C SER A 381 7.52 8.21 17.42
N VAL A 382 8.16 7.97 16.27
CA VAL A 382 7.81 8.54 14.98
C VAL A 382 7.94 7.45 13.90
N PRO A 383 7.19 7.50 12.78
CA PRO A 383 6.22 8.53 12.44
C PRO A 383 4.89 8.40 13.22
N GLU A 384 4.32 9.53 13.62
CA GLU A 384 3.00 9.61 14.24
C GLU A 384 2.20 10.76 13.63
N PHE A 385 0.88 10.72 13.73
CA PHE A 385 -0.02 11.74 13.20
C PHE A 385 -0.95 12.28 14.28
N ILE A 386 -1.28 13.56 14.18
CA ILE A 386 -2.27 14.23 15.02
C ILE A 386 -3.38 14.74 14.11
N VAL A 387 -4.61 14.29 14.34
CA VAL A 387 -5.81 14.69 13.58
C VAL A 387 -6.68 15.60 14.45
N ALA A 388 -7.07 16.75 13.90
CA ALA A 388 -7.90 17.77 14.51
C ALA A 388 -7.42 18.24 15.89
N GLY A 389 -6.12 18.15 16.17
CA GLY A 389 -5.58 18.42 17.51
C GLY A 389 -6.15 17.53 18.61
N LYS A 390 -6.86 16.44 18.27
CA LYS A 390 -7.65 15.60 19.19
C LYS A 390 -7.20 14.15 19.20
N TYR A 391 -6.73 13.62 18.07
CA TYR A 391 -6.47 12.19 17.92
C TYR A 391 -5.02 11.94 17.53
N ARG A 392 -4.35 11.09 18.29
CA ARG A 392 -3.02 10.57 17.98
C ARG A 392 -3.13 9.23 17.28
N VAL A 393 -2.39 9.09 16.19
CA VAL A 393 -2.38 7.92 15.32
C VAL A 393 -0.94 7.49 15.07
N ASP A 394 -0.67 6.20 15.25
CA ASP A 394 0.62 5.59 14.89
C ASP A 394 0.39 4.34 14.02
N PRO A 395 1.35 4.00 13.14
CA PRO A 395 1.19 2.85 12.24
C PRO A 395 0.96 1.52 12.97
N MET A 396 1.56 1.32 14.14
CA MET A 396 1.49 0.05 14.86
C MET A 396 0.08 -0.20 15.38
N ARG A 397 -0.53 0.80 16.03
CA ARG A 397 -1.91 0.71 16.53
C ARG A 397 -2.94 0.70 15.40
N ALA A 398 -2.66 1.41 14.30
CA ALA A 398 -3.55 1.43 13.15
C ALA A 398 -3.69 0.06 12.47
N GLY A 399 -2.74 -0.87 12.67
CA GLY A 399 -2.71 -2.18 12.03
C GLY A 399 -1.74 -2.27 10.84
N GLY A 400 -0.83 -1.30 10.72
CA GLY A 400 0.12 -1.18 9.64
C GLY A 400 0.08 0.19 8.97
N GLN A 401 1.05 0.43 8.09
CA GLN A 401 1.19 1.71 7.40
C GLN A 401 0.03 2.01 6.44
N ASN A 402 -0.54 1.01 5.78
CA ASN A 402 -1.68 1.22 4.89
C ASN A 402 -2.96 1.54 5.67
N GLU A 403 -3.20 0.77 6.74
CA GLU A 403 -4.34 0.96 7.63
C GLU A 403 -4.28 2.30 8.37
N MET A 404 -3.08 2.83 8.62
CA MET A 404 -2.88 4.18 9.15
C MET A 404 -3.49 5.24 8.24
N PHE A 405 -3.26 5.21 6.92
CA PHE A 405 -3.83 6.20 6.01
C PHE A 405 -5.36 6.13 5.96
N GLU A 406 -5.93 4.93 6.04
CA GLU A 406 -7.39 4.79 6.15
C GLU A 406 -7.94 5.27 7.51
N LEU A 407 -7.16 5.10 8.57
CA LEU A 407 -7.49 5.66 9.88
C LEU A 407 -7.47 7.19 9.84
N LEU A 408 -6.53 7.80 9.13
CA LEU A 408 -6.53 9.24 8.88
C LEU A 408 -7.80 9.66 8.13
N ASP A 409 -8.16 8.99 7.03
CA ASP A 409 -9.39 9.26 6.28
C ASP A 409 -10.64 9.15 7.16
N TYR A 410 -10.67 8.12 7.99
CA TYR A 410 -11.76 7.88 8.94
C TYR A 410 -11.89 9.03 9.95
N LEU A 411 -10.79 9.46 10.56
CA LEU A 411 -10.80 10.53 11.56
C LEU A 411 -11.11 11.89 10.92
N VAL A 412 -10.61 12.17 9.72
CA VAL A 412 -10.93 13.40 8.97
C VAL A 412 -12.44 13.46 8.68
N LYS A 413 -13.01 12.37 8.14
CA LYS A 413 -14.46 12.30 7.86
C LYS A 413 -15.29 12.41 9.13
N MET A 414 -14.83 11.79 10.22
CA MET A 414 -15.50 11.87 11.52
C MET A 414 -15.60 13.33 11.98
N GLU A 415 -14.51 14.10 11.91
CA GLU A 415 -14.49 15.50 12.32
C GLU A 415 -15.37 16.38 11.42
N GLN A 416 -15.36 16.16 10.10
CA GLN A 416 -16.26 16.86 9.18
C GLN A 416 -17.75 16.58 9.42
N SER A 417 -18.08 15.42 9.99
CA SER A 417 -19.48 15.04 10.28
C SER A 417 -20.03 15.62 11.58
N VAL A 418 -19.16 16.11 12.47
CA VAL A 418 -19.55 16.72 13.76
C VAL A 418 -19.88 18.21 13.61
N GLU A 419 -19.44 18.84 12.51
CA GLU A 419 -19.69 20.26 12.20
C GLU A 419 -20.96 20.51 11.34
N LYS A 420 -21.79 19.48 11.10
CA LYS A 420 -23.13 19.61 10.48
C LYS A 420 -24.19 19.06 11.42
#